data_AF-A0A536FL73-F1
#
_entry.id   AF-A0A536FL73-F1
#
_cell.length_a   1.000
_cell.length_b   1.000
_cell.length_c   1.000
_cell.angle_alpha   90.00
_cell.angle_beta   90.00
_cell.angle_gamma   90.00
#
_symmetry.space_group_name_H-M   'P 1'
#
loop_
_entity.id
_entity.type
_entity.pdbx_description
1 polymer ?
#
loop_
_entity_poly.entity_id
_entity_poly.type
_entity_poly.pdbx_seq_one_letter_code
_entity_poly.pdbx_strand_id
1 'polypeptide(L)'
;MATNPIYVETEEEIPELVERLRRYHGEDTMVVLPMRSRIGQSRFNFQLLRNYSARLGKRVTVVCDDPAVQRMASESGFPVFGAVGPHGEGVPSEAEAPPPMRRWWRRGRTEATTHIGIAAPTRLLTKTATELKPGRFLLYVTAITLILVGLFAAAVFVPSAS
;
A
#
# COMPACT_ATOMS: atom_id res chain seq x y z
N MET A 1 8.35 35.55 6.08
CA MET A 1 7.51 35.22 7.26
C MET A 1 6.09 35.12 6.76
N ALA A 2 5.46 33.95 6.87
CA ALA A 2 4.17 33.66 6.22
C ALA A 2 3.04 34.39 6.96
N THR A 3 2.60 35.52 6.40
CA THR A 3 1.67 36.45 7.07
C THR A 3 0.19 36.03 7.02
N ASN A 4 -0.16 34.92 6.35
CA ASN A 4 -1.56 34.47 6.32
C ASN A 4 -1.70 32.95 6.10
N PRO A 5 -2.15 32.18 7.12
CA PRO A 5 -2.42 30.75 6.96
C PRO A 5 -3.66 30.51 6.09
N ILE A 6 -3.50 29.69 5.06
CA ILE A 6 -4.58 29.15 4.24
C ILE A 6 -5.06 27.86 4.92
N TYR A 7 -6.23 27.94 5.55
CA TYR A 7 -6.91 26.76 6.08
C TYR A 7 -7.58 26.00 4.94
N VAL A 8 -7.24 24.72 4.83
CA VAL A 8 -7.80 23.81 3.84
C VAL A 8 -8.97 23.07 4.44
N GLU A 9 -10.04 22.88 3.68
CA GLU A 9 -11.17 22.06 4.14
C GLU A 9 -10.91 20.56 3.91
N THR A 10 -11.65 19.70 4.60
CA THR A 10 -11.39 18.24 4.56
C THR A 10 -11.61 17.66 3.15
N GLU A 11 -12.63 18.15 2.45
CA GLU A 11 -13.00 17.73 1.09
C GLU A 11 -12.40 18.60 -0.01
N GLU A 12 -11.62 19.63 0.34
CA GLU A 12 -11.03 20.56 -0.65
C GLU A 12 -10.00 19.83 -1.52
N GLU A 13 -10.10 20.05 -2.83
CA GLU A 13 -9.23 19.40 -3.81
C GLU A 13 -8.04 20.29 -4.21
N ILE A 14 -7.01 19.66 -4.80
CA ILE A 14 -5.80 20.37 -5.30
C ILE A 14 -6.16 21.58 -6.18
N PRO A 15 -7.10 21.50 -7.16
CA PRO A 15 -7.40 22.63 -8.02
C PRO A 15 -7.93 23.86 -7.26
N GLU A 16 -8.76 23.65 -6.24
CA GLU A 16 -9.33 24.71 -5.42
C GLU A 16 -8.26 25.41 -4.59
N LEU A 17 -7.38 24.62 -3.96
CA LEU A 17 -6.22 25.15 -3.23
C LEU A 17 -5.27 25.92 -4.16
N VAL A 18 -5.00 25.40 -5.37
CA VAL A 18 -4.13 26.07 -6.35
C VAL A 18 -4.72 27.40 -6.80
N GLU A 19 -6.03 27.49 -6.97
CA GLU A 19 -6.70 28.74 -7.31
C GLU A 19 -6.63 29.75 -6.16
N ARG A 20 -6.77 29.32 -4.90
CA ARG A 20 -6.54 30.17 -3.72
C ARG A 20 -5.09 30.64 -3.63
N LEU A 21 -4.14 29.75 -3.88
CA LEU A 21 -2.72 30.09 -3.96
C LEU A 21 -2.47 31.12 -5.05
N ARG A 22 -3.12 31.01 -6.21
CA ARG A 22 -2.97 31.97 -7.30
C ARG A 22 -3.48 33.37 -6.95
N ARG A 23 -4.60 33.47 -6.23
CA ARG A 23 -5.16 34.76 -5.76
C ARG A 23 -4.39 35.35 -4.58
N TYR A 24 -3.59 34.54 -3.90
CA TYR A 24 -2.77 35.01 -2.79
C TYR A 24 -1.62 35.89 -3.29
N HIS A 25 -1.49 37.10 -2.75
CA HIS A 25 -0.48 38.08 -3.18
C HIS A 25 0.90 37.92 -2.54
N GLY A 26 1.08 36.99 -1.59
CA GLY A 26 2.38 36.73 -0.95
C GLY A 26 3.21 35.64 -1.63
N GLU A 27 4.53 35.71 -1.45
CA GLU A 27 5.47 34.68 -1.89
C GLU A 27 5.53 33.49 -0.92
N ASP A 28 5.36 33.75 0.38
CA ASP A 28 5.38 32.74 1.44
C ASP A 28 3.97 32.53 1.97
N THR A 29 3.50 31.28 1.97
CA THR A 29 2.20 30.94 2.53
C THR A 29 2.25 29.63 3.31
N MET A 30 1.43 29.56 4.34
CA MET A 30 1.30 28.40 5.19
C MET A 30 -0.04 27.74 4.91
N VAL A 31 -0.02 26.45 4.61
CA VAL A 31 -1.20 25.65 4.28
C VAL A 31 -1.45 24.71 5.45
N VAL A 32 -2.57 24.91 6.14
CA VAL A 32 -2.97 24.13 7.30
C VAL A 32 -3.94 23.04 6.85
N LEU A 33 -3.52 21.79 7.01
CA LEU A 33 -4.28 20.62 6.60
C LEU A 33 -4.98 20.01 7.83
N PRO A 34 -6.31 19.86 7.82
CA PRO A 34 -7.03 19.17 8.88
C PRO A 34 -6.76 17.67 8.84
N MET A 35 -7.04 16.99 9.96
CA MET A 35 -7.04 15.53 10.00
C MET A 35 -7.99 14.99 8.91
N ARG A 36 -7.48 14.07 8.08
CA ARG A 36 -8.19 13.42 6.97
C ARG A 36 -8.42 14.25 5.70
N SER A 37 -7.76 15.39 5.53
CA SER A 37 -7.83 16.15 4.27
C SER A 37 -7.51 15.29 3.04
N ARG A 38 -8.30 15.41 1.96
CA ARG A 38 -8.04 14.74 0.67
C ARG A 38 -6.64 14.99 0.12
N ILE A 39 -6.10 16.19 0.32
CA ILE A 39 -4.74 16.55 -0.10
C ILE A 39 -3.69 15.71 0.64
N GLY A 40 -3.93 15.42 1.92
CA GLY A 40 -3.05 14.63 2.77
C GLY A 40 -3.11 13.12 2.54
N GLN A 41 -3.98 12.59 1.68
CA GLN A 41 -4.18 11.14 1.52
C GLN A 41 -3.15 10.45 0.62
N SER A 42 -2.41 11.20 -0.21
CA SER A 42 -1.47 10.62 -1.18
C SER A 42 -0.24 11.49 -1.42
N ARG A 43 0.91 10.86 -1.56
CA ARG A 43 2.18 11.53 -1.94
C ARG A 43 2.09 12.23 -3.31
N PHE A 44 1.31 11.68 -4.24
CA PHE A 44 1.10 12.29 -5.55
C PHE A 44 0.46 13.69 -5.44
N ASN A 45 -0.46 13.88 -4.50
CA ASN A 45 -1.12 15.17 -4.27
C ASN A 45 -0.10 16.22 -3.82
N PHE A 46 0.82 15.87 -2.93
CA PHE A 46 1.91 16.75 -2.54
C PHE A 46 2.87 17.06 -3.70
N GLN A 47 3.20 16.08 -4.54
CA GLN A 47 4.01 16.33 -5.73
C GLN A 47 3.34 17.30 -6.72
N LEU A 48 2.04 17.13 -6.96
CA LEU A 48 1.26 18.06 -7.77
C LEU A 48 1.29 19.47 -7.16
N LEU A 49 0.97 19.58 -5.87
CA LEU A 49 1.00 20.85 -5.15
C LEU A 49 2.38 21.53 -5.27
N ARG A 50 3.46 20.76 -5.19
CA ARG A 50 4.84 21.27 -5.30
C ARG A 50 5.13 21.82 -6.69
N ASN A 51 4.70 21.10 -7.72
CA ASN A 51 4.87 21.54 -9.10
C ASN A 51 4.08 22.82 -9.39
N TYR A 52 2.84 22.92 -8.89
CA TYR A 52 2.03 24.12 -9.03
C TYR A 52 2.59 25.31 -8.23
N SER A 53 2.98 25.09 -6.98
CA SER A 53 3.55 26.16 -6.14
C SER A 53 4.86 26.69 -6.72
N ALA A 54 5.72 25.80 -7.25
CA ALA A 54 6.96 26.18 -7.92
C ALA A 54 6.69 27.00 -9.19
N ARG A 55 5.70 26.60 -10.01
CA ARG A 55 5.29 27.36 -11.21
C ARG A 55 4.74 28.74 -10.88
N LEU A 56 4.06 28.87 -9.74
CA LEU A 56 3.54 30.14 -9.24
C LEU A 56 4.59 30.98 -8.51
N GLY A 57 5.81 30.47 -8.32
CA GLY A 57 6.86 31.13 -7.55
C GLY A 57 6.55 31.25 -6.06
N LYS A 58 5.67 30.41 -5.52
CA LYS A 58 5.22 30.47 -4.12
C LYS A 58 5.88 29.39 -3.27
N ARG A 59 6.40 29.80 -2.12
CA ARG A 59 6.93 28.91 -1.09
C ARG A 59 5.79 28.52 -0.16
N VAL A 60 5.40 27.26 -0.25
CA VAL A 60 4.32 26.67 0.56
C VAL A 60 4.93 25.91 1.72
N THR A 61 4.44 26.18 2.91
CA THR A 61 4.75 25.45 4.14
C THR A 61 3.54 24.66 4.57
N VAL A 62 3.70 23.37 4.90
CA VAL A 62 2.59 22.50 5.28
C VAL A 62 2.52 22.38 6.80
N VAL A 63 1.33 22.56 7.36
CA VAL A 63 1.07 22.31 8.78
C VAL A 63 0.04 21.20 8.92
N CYS A 64 0.39 20.17 9.65
CA CYS A 64 -0.50 19.04 9.91
C CYS A 64 -0.11 18.32 11.20
N ASP A 65 -1.12 17.86 11.95
CA ASP A 65 -0.91 17.10 13.18
C ASP A 65 -0.60 15.61 12.92
N ASP A 66 -0.95 15.07 11.75
CA ASP A 66 -0.81 13.64 11.44
C ASP A 66 0.62 13.28 10.98
N PRO A 67 1.36 12.42 11.72
CA PRO A 67 2.75 12.05 11.37
C PRO A 67 2.89 11.33 10.03
N ALA A 68 1.86 10.62 9.55
CA ALA A 68 1.90 9.98 8.23
C ALA A 68 1.88 11.02 7.12
N VAL A 69 1.01 12.04 7.26
CA VAL A 69 0.91 13.16 6.33
C VAL A 69 2.16 14.03 6.38
N GLN A 70 2.72 14.26 7.57
CA GLN A 70 3.97 14.98 7.74
C GLN A 70 5.11 14.32 6.96
N ARG A 71 5.23 12.98 7.03
CA ARG A 71 6.23 12.22 6.25
C ARG A 71 6.03 12.41 4.75
N MET A 72 4.81 12.25 4.23
CA MET A 72 4.55 12.41 2.80
C MET A 72 4.84 13.82 2.28
N ALA A 73 4.52 14.85 3.07
CA ALA A 73 4.83 16.24 2.74
C ALA A 73 6.35 16.50 2.75
N SER A 74 7.07 15.99 3.75
CA SER A 74 8.52 16.14 3.86
C SER A 74 9.28 15.42 2.73
N GLU A 75 8.84 14.20 2.36
CA GLU A 75 9.39 13.44 1.23
C GLU A 75 9.15 14.11 -0.12
N SER A 76 8.12 14.96 -0.20
CA SER A 76 7.81 15.76 -1.39
C SER A 76 8.55 17.11 -1.39
N GLY A 77 9.36 17.36 -0.36
CA GLY A 77 10.24 18.52 -0.24
C GLY A 77 9.59 19.75 0.41
N PHE A 78 8.42 19.61 1.05
CA PHE A 78 7.82 20.71 1.81
C PHE A 78 8.41 20.81 3.22
N PRO A 79 8.59 22.03 3.75
CA PRO A 79 8.79 22.21 5.18
C PRO A 79 7.48 21.91 5.92
N VAL A 80 7.58 21.13 7.00
CA VAL A 80 6.43 20.59 7.73
C VAL A 80 6.48 21.02 9.19
N PHE A 81 5.33 21.47 9.70
CA PHE A 81 5.15 21.86 11.09
C PHE A 81 3.99 21.10 11.71
N GLY A 82 4.08 20.80 13.01
CA GLY A 82 3.05 20.06 13.73
C GLY A 82 1.88 20.95 14.08
N ALA A 83 2.17 22.16 14.57
CA ALA A 83 1.15 23.10 15.00
C ALA A 83 1.40 24.50 14.43
N VAL A 84 0.32 25.27 14.29
CA VAL A 84 0.39 26.70 14.02
C VAL A 84 0.50 27.43 15.37
N GLY A 85 1.57 28.18 15.56
CA GLY A 85 1.71 29.09 16.69
C GLY A 85 0.74 30.27 16.61
N PRO A 86 0.49 30.98 17.73
CA PRO A 86 -0.52 32.05 17.82
C PRO A 86 -0.29 33.24 16.88
N HIS A 87 0.88 33.36 16.26
CA HIS A 87 1.24 34.42 15.31
C HIS A 87 1.38 33.93 13.85
N GLY A 88 0.91 32.71 13.52
CA GLY A 88 1.06 32.15 12.18
C GLY A 88 2.46 31.59 11.89
N GLU A 89 3.28 31.42 12.92
CA GLU A 89 4.56 30.72 12.81
C GLU A 89 4.32 29.21 12.93
N GLY A 90 4.88 28.42 12.02
CA GLY A 90 4.88 26.97 12.16
C GLY A 90 5.76 26.58 13.34
N VAL A 91 5.18 25.95 14.36
CA VAL A 91 5.95 25.37 15.46
C VAL A 91 6.49 24.03 14.96
N PRO A 92 7.82 23.82 14.91
CA PRO A 92 8.37 22.53 14.54
C PRO A 92 7.71 21.48 15.41
N SER A 93 7.14 20.43 14.80
CA SER A 93 6.76 19.26 15.59
C SER A 93 8.09 18.67 16.05
N GLU A 94 8.57 19.11 17.21
CA GLU A 94 9.59 18.40 17.97
C GLU A 94 9.11 16.95 17.96
N ALA A 95 9.87 16.06 17.32
CA ALA A 95 9.49 14.66 17.18
C ALA A 95 9.21 14.16 18.59
N GLU A 96 7.93 13.99 18.93
CA GLU A 96 7.50 13.67 20.28
C GLU A 96 8.27 12.42 20.70
N ALA A 97 9.24 12.62 21.59
CA ALA A 97 10.03 11.54 22.12
C ALA A 97 9.00 10.56 22.69
N PRO A 98 8.95 9.31 22.20
CA PRO A 98 7.91 8.39 22.59
C PRO A 98 7.90 8.33 24.12
N PRO A 99 6.71 8.45 24.77
CA PRO A 99 6.63 8.47 26.23
C PRO A 99 7.42 7.27 26.76
N PRO A 100 8.22 7.40 27.84
CA PRO A 100 9.11 6.34 28.31
C PRO A 100 8.28 5.09 28.60
N MET A 101 8.25 4.18 27.63
CA MET A 101 7.46 2.96 27.71
C MET A 101 7.96 2.15 28.91
N ARG A 102 7.05 1.88 29.85
CA ARG A 102 7.32 1.10 31.06
C ARG A 102 8.06 -0.19 30.68
N ARG A 103 9.18 -0.44 31.34
CA ARG A 103 10.17 -1.52 31.09
C ARG A 103 9.55 -2.93 30.91
N TRP A 104 8.38 -3.19 31.48
CA TRP A 104 7.68 -4.49 31.39
C TRP A 104 7.10 -4.79 30.00
N TRP A 105 6.87 -3.78 29.14
CA TRP A 105 6.43 -3.98 27.75
C TRP A 105 7.59 -4.27 26.78
N ARG A 106 8.85 -4.11 27.21
CA ARG A 106 10.04 -4.31 26.38
C ARG A 106 10.41 -5.80 26.20
N ARG A 107 9.81 -6.69 27.00
CA ARG A 107 10.12 -8.14 26.97
C ARG A 107 9.42 -8.91 25.84
N GLY A 108 8.41 -8.31 25.19
CA GLY A 108 7.59 -9.00 24.18
C GLY A 108 7.74 -8.49 22.74
N ARG A 109 8.51 -7.43 22.50
CA ARG A 109 8.79 -6.93 21.15
C ARG A 109 10.26 -7.09 20.84
N THR A 110 10.66 -8.32 20.56
CA THR A 110 11.76 -8.55 19.61
C THR A 110 11.41 -7.78 18.35
N GLU A 111 12.32 -6.89 17.96
CA GLU A 111 12.28 -6.07 16.77
C GLU A 111 11.72 -6.88 15.61
N ALA A 112 10.49 -6.58 15.20
CA ALA A 112 10.02 -6.98 13.88
C ALA A 112 10.76 -6.06 12.91
N THR A 113 12.00 -6.42 12.60
CA THR A 113 12.66 -5.99 11.37
C THR A 113 11.71 -6.37 10.25
N THR A 114 11.02 -5.37 9.69
CA THR A 114 10.13 -5.52 8.56
C THR A 114 10.97 -5.89 7.35
N HIS A 115 11.37 -7.16 7.27
CA HIS A 115 11.88 -7.76 6.05
C HIS A 115 10.65 -7.89 5.14
N ILE A 116 10.52 -6.99 4.16
CA ILE A 116 9.58 -7.18 3.06
C ILE A 116 10.13 -8.35 2.24
N GLY A 117 9.76 -9.56 2.67
CA GLY A 117 9.99 -10.77 1.90
C GLY A 117 9.10 -10.70 0.67
N ILE A 118 9.68 -10.32 -0.47
CA ILE A 118 9.07 -10.57 -1.77
C ILE A 118 9.15 -12.09 -1.96
N ALA A 119 8.20 -12.81 -1.37
CA ALA A 119 8.00 -14.22 -1.63
C ALA A 119 7.47 -14.32 -3.05
N ALA A 120 8.34 -14.58 -4.01
CA ALA A 120 7.92 -14.97 -5.35
C ALA A 120 7.05 -16.24 -5.20
N PRO A 121 5.75 -16.21 -5.55
CA PRO A 121 4.89 -17.38 -5.43
C PRO A 121 5.43 -18.47 -6.36
N THR A 122 6.19 -19.40 -5.80
CA THR A 122 7.01 -20.35 -6.57
C THR A 122 6.21 -21.53 -7.10
N ARG A 123 4.88 -21.50 -6.98
CA ARG A 123 4.01 -22.55 -7.51
C ARG A 123 2.84 -21.92 -8.23
N LEU A 124 3.03 -21.77 -9.54
CA LEU A 124 1.93 -21.69 -10.48
C LEU A 124 1.09 -22.96 -10.28
N LEU A 125 -0.10 -22.80 -9.70
CA LEU A 125 -1.09 -23.86 -9.44
C LEU A 125 -1.63 -24.54 -10.71
N THR A 126 -1.08 -24.21 -11.88
CA THR A 126 -1.54 -24.70 -13.18
C THR A 126 -0.83 -25.96 -13.65
N LYS A 127 0.22 -26.43 -12.94
CA LYS A 127 1.00 -27.60 -13.40
C LYS A 127 0.40 -28.96 -13.03
N THR A 128 -0.56 -29.03 -12.12
CA THR A 128 -1.18 -30.30 -11.69
C THR A 128 -2.25 -30.82 -12.65
N ALA A 129 -2.70 -30.02 -13.61
CA ALA A 129 -3.82 -30.38 -14.48
C ALA A 129 -3.45 -31.25 -15.70
N THR A 130 -2.15 -31.43 -16.01
CA THR A 130 -1.73 -32.15 -17.24
C THR A 130 -0.72 -33.27 -17.02
N GLU A 131 -0.36 -33.62 -15.78
CA GLU A 131 0.58 -34.72 -15.51
C GLU A 131 -0.12 -36.08 -15.31
N LEU A 132 -1.17 -36.35 -16.08
CA LEU A 132 -1.54 -37.74 -16.37
C LEU A 132 -0.66 -38.18 -17.53
N LYS A 133 0.48 -38.83 -17.23
CA LYS A 133 1.37 -39.43 -18.24
C LYS A 133 0.54 -40.38 -19.13
N PRO A 134 0.15 -39.97 -20.35
CA PRO A 134 -0.92 -40.64 -21.09
C PRO A 134 -0.56 -42.10 -21.43
N GLY A 135 0.73 -42.40 -21.60
CA GLY A 135 1.21 -43.73 -21.93
C GLY A 135 0.94 -44.79 -20.84
N ARG A 136 1.05 -44.45 -19.55
CA ARG A 136 0.83 -45.44 -18.47
C ARG A 136 -0.66 -45.68 -18.21
N PHE A 137 -1.46 -44.63 -18.29
CA PHE A 137 -2.91 -44.76 -18.12
C PHE A 137 -3.51 -45.65 -19.21
N LEU A 138 -3.15 -45.43 -20.47
CA LEU A 138 -3.60 -46.28 -21.58
C LEU A 138 -3.16 -47.73 -21.40
N LEU A 139 -1.91 -47.98 -20.96
CA LEU A 139 -1.40 -49.31 -20.68
C LEU A 139 -2.19 -50.03 -19.59
N TYR A 140 -2.52 -49.36 -18.49
CA TYR A 140 -3.31 -49.99 -17.41
C TYR A 140 -4.74 -50.27 -17.85
N VAL A 141 -5.38 -49.36 -18.58
CA VAL A 141 -6.75 -49.56 -19.10
C VAL A 141 -6.79 -50.75 -20.07
N THR A 142 -5.81 -50.88 -20.97
CA THR A 142 -5.76 -52.02 -21.88
C THR A 142 -5.49 -53.33 -21.15
N ALA A 143 -4.56 -53.35 -20.19
CA ALA A 143 -4.27 -54.53 -19.37
C ALA A 143 -5.50 -54.99 -18.55
N ILE A 144 -6.21 -54.06 -17.91
CA ILE A 144 -7.43 -54.36 -17.14
C ILE A 144 -8.52 -54.93 -18.07
N THR A 145 -8.70 -54.33 -19.25
CA THR A 145 -9.67 -54.82 -20.23
C THR A 145 -9.37 -56.25 -20.67
N LEU A 146 -8.10 -56.58 -20.94
CA LEU A 146 -7.70 -57.94 -21.31
C LEU A 146 -7.95 -58.95 -20.19
N ILE A 147 -7.67 -58.57 -18.94
CA ILE A 147 -7.93 -59.42 -17.78
C ILE A 147 -9.44 -59.68 -17.64
N LEU A 148 -10.27 -58.65 -17.74
CA LEU A 148 -11.72 -58.78 -17.64
C LEU A 148 -12.30 -59.67 -18.75
N VAL A 149 -11.84 -59.49 -20.00
CA VAL A 149 -12.27 -60.34 -21.13
C VAL A 149 -11.84 -61.79 -20.91
N GLY A 150 -10.61 -62.04 -20.46
CA GLY A 150 -10.13 -63.39 -20.17
C GLY A 150 -10.91 -64.07 -19.04
N LEU A 151 -11.21 -63.33 -17.97
CA LEU A 151 -11.95 -63.84 -16.82
C LEU A 151 -13.42 -64.12 -17.19
N PHE A 152 -14.03 -63.26 -18.01
CA PHE A 152 -15.35 -63.49 -18.58
C PHE A 152 -15.37 -64.72 -19.50
N ALA A 153 -14.39 -64.86 -20.38
CA ALA A 153 -14.28 -66.04 -21.25
C ALA A 153 -14.10 -67.32 -20.42
N ALA A 154 -13.25 -67.31 -19.39
CA ALA A 154 -13.12 -68.45 -18.49
C ALA A 154 -14.45 -68.77 -17.79
N ALA A 155 -15.15 -67.76 -17.25
CA ALA A 155 -16.43 -67.96 -16.57
C ALA A 155 -17.54 -68.48 -17.49
N VAL A 156 -17.54 -68.12 -18.78
CA VAL A 156 -18.54 -68.60 -19.74
C VAL A 156 -18.16 -69.97 -20.31
N PHE A 157 -16.92 -70.14 -20.75
CA PHE A 157 -16.51 -71.34 -21.49
C PHE A 157 -16.10 -72.51 -20.60
N VAL A 158 -15.57 -72.28 -19.37
CA VAL A 158 -15.20 -73.38 -18.47
C VAL A 158 -16.42 -74.19 -18.02
N PRO A 159 -17.55 -73.58 -17.60
CA PRO A 159 -18.76 -74.32 -17.29
C PRO A 159 -19.44 -74.94 -18.51
N SER A 160 -19.15 -74.44 -19.72
CA SER A 160 -19.69 -74.97 -20.98
C SER A 160 -18.95 -76.22 -21.47
N ALA A 161 -17.81 -76.56 -20.85
CA ALA A 161 -16.94 -77.68 -21.25
C ALA A 161 -16.91 -78.85 -20.24
N SER A 162 -17.68 -78.77 -19.15
CA SER A 162 -18.03 -79.90 -18.27
C SER A 162 -19.42 -80.43 -18.62
#